data_AF-A0A9D8XNN8-F1
#
_entry.id   AF-A0A9D8XNN8-F1
#
_cell.length_a   1.000
_cell.length_b   1.000
_cell.length_c   1.000
_cell.angle_alpha   90.00
_cell.angle_beta   90.00
_cell.angle_gamma   90.00
#
_symmetry.space_group_name_H-M   'P 1'
#
loop_
_entity.id
_entity.type
_entity.pdbx_description
1 polymer ?
#
loop_
_entity_poly.entity_id
_entity_poly.type
_entity_poly.pdbx_seq_one_letter_code
_entity_poly.pdbx_strand_id
1 'polypeptide(L)'
;MTKFFTLAMTAVLACACCHAPKEDFKYVDERFADMEILHYEVPGFDELSLQQKELVYYLSEAALWGRDILFDQNCRYNLAIRKTMEAIYQYADCDKTSEDWKQFEIYLKRVWVSNGIHHHYATDKFIPAFSQDFFTAALQSVPQDKLPADKAALLAELTPVIFDANIAAKRVNQKEGEDLLLTSANNYYLNVSQKEAEDFYAAMIDAKDPQPISYGLNSRLVKKNGQLVEEVWKVDGMYGAAIEKIVYWLEKAQGVAENETQAKTIAKLIEYYKNGNLRTFDEYNVLWVQDLQSQVDFVNGFIENYGDPIG
;
A
#
# COMPACT_ATOMS: atom_id res chain seq x y z
N MET A 1 -53.07 48.71 56.83
CA MET A 1 -51.82 48.50 56.08
C MET A 1 -51.64 47.01 55.90
N THR A 2 -52.21 46.47 54.83
CA THR A 2 -52.35 45.02 54.63
C THR A 2 -51.69 44.69 53.31
N LYS A 3 -50.59 43.92 53.41
CA LYS A 3 -49.69 43.54 52.33
C LYS A 3 -50.39 42.54 51.41
N PHE A 4 -50.43 42.81 50.11
CA PHE A 4 -50.60 41.79 49.08
C PHE A 4 -49.24 41.53 48.44
N PHE A 5 -48.75 40.30 48.63
CA PHE A 5 -47.60 39.75 47.92
C PHE A 5 -48.00 39.47 46.47
N THR A 6 -47.32 40.09 45.52
CA THR A 6 -47.37 39.70 44.11
C THR A 6 -46.07 38.99 43.78
N LEU A 7 -46.17 37.68 43.54
CA LEU A 7 -45.10 36.82 43.09
C LEU A 7 -44.84 37.12 41.61
N ALA A 8 -43.73 37.78 41.29
CA ALA A 8 -43.28 37.96 39.90
C ALA A 8 -42.22 36.90 39.59
N MET A 9 -42.57 35.99 38.69
CA MET A 9 -41.72 34.94 38.13
C MET A 9 -40.53 35.56 37.39
N THR A 10 -39.31 35.35 37.89
CA THR A 10 -38.08 35.69 37.18
C THR A 10 -37.81 34.62 36.13
N ALA A 11 -37.97 34.97 34.85
CA ALA A 11 -37.55 34.12 33.75
C ALA A 11 -36.01 34.09 33.70
N VAL A 12 -35.42 32.92 33.95
CA VAL A 12 -34.00 32.65 33.74
C VAL A 12 -33.76 32.57 32.23
N LEU A 13 -33.04 33.54 31.68
CA LEU A 13 -32.48 33.44 30.33
C LEU A 13 -31.39 32.37 30.35
N ALA A 14 -31.73 31.15 29.95
CA ALA A 14 -30.73 30.14 29.64
C ALA A 14 -30.01 30.57 28.36
N CYS A 15 -28.72 30.89 28.49
CA CYS A 15 -27.82 31.07 27.37
C CYS A 15 -27.74 29.73 26.64
N ALA A 16 -28.48 29.59 25.54
CA ALA A 16 -28.32 28.48 24.63
C ALA A 16 -26.93 28.60 24.00
N CYS A 17 -25.99 27.80 24.50
CA CYS A 17 -24.78 27.49 23.76
C CYS A 17 -25.22 26.89 22.43
N CYS A 18 -25.14 27.69 21.37
CA CYS A 18 -25.29 27.25 20.00
C CYS A 18 -24.16 26.26 19.70
N HIS A 19 -24.34 24.99 20.04
CA HIS A 19 -23.64 23.92 19.32
C HIS A 19 -24.20 23.98 17.90
N ALA A 20 -23.38 24.45 16.96
CA ALA A 20 -23.64 24.18 15.56
C ALA A 20 -23.87 22.67 15.45
N PRO A 21 -24.95 22.21 14.78
CA PRO A 21 -25.12 20.79 14.54
C PRO A 21 -23.86 20.30 13.80
N LYS A 22 -23.18 19.29 14.36
CA LYS A 22 -22.13 18.58 13.62
C LYS A 22 -22.78 18.12 12.30
N GLU A 23 -22.20 18.51 11.17
CA GLU A 23 -22.60 17.93 9.89
C GLU A 23 -22.56 16.41 10.00
N ASP A 24 -23.59 15.73 9.47
CA ASP A 24 -23.63 14.27 9.48
C ASP A 24 -22.41 13.73 8.71
N PHE A 25 -21.55 12.98 9.38
CA PHE A 25 -20.34 12.41 8.78
C PHE A 25 -20.71 11.47 7.62
N LYS A 26 -20.23 11.79 6.40
CA LYS A 26 -20.49 11.00 5.19
C LYS A 26 -19.56 9.77 5.14
N TYR A 27 -20.06 8.64 5.65
CA TYR A 27 -19.34 7.37 5.66
C TYR A 27 -19.14 6.77 4.26
N VAL A 28 -20.17 6.74 3.41
CA VAL A 28 -20.09 6.16 2.07
C VAL A 28 -19.74 7.26 1.08
N ASP A 29 -18.59 7.16 0.41
CA ASP A 29 -18.15 8.19 -0.54
C ASP A 29 -18.66 7.95 -1.96
N GLU A 30 -18.27 6.80 -2.55
CA GLU A 30 -18.60 6.40 -3.93
C GLU A 30 -18.73 4.87 -4.04
N ARG A 31 -19.51 4.39 -5.02
CA ARG A 31 -19.57 3.00 -5.49
C ARG A 31 -19.21 2.91 -6.97
N PHE A 32 -18.35 1.97 -7.33
CA PHE A 32 -18.03 1.65 -8.73
C PHE A 32 -17.67 0.17 -8.86
N ALA A 33 -17.98 -0.43 -10.01
CA ALA A 33 -17.86 -1.87 -10.21
C ALA A 33 -18.47 -2.66 -9.03
N ASP A 34 -17.66 -3.47 -8.35
CA ASP A 34 -17.97 -4.29 -7.19
C ASP A 34 -17.40 -3.72 -5.87
N MET A 35 -17.02 -2.43 -5.85
CA MET A 35 -16.33 -1.77 -4.74
C MET A 35 -17.13 -0.59 -4.19
N GLU A 36 -17.05 -0.39 -2.87
CA GLU A 36 -17.57 0.77 -2.15
C GLU A 36 -16.43 1.44 -1.36
N ILE A 37 -16.26 2.74 -1.55
CA ILE A 37 -15.27 3.54 -0.82
C ILE A 37 -15.93 4.14 0.41
N LEU A 38 -15.31 3.90 1.57
CA LEU A 38 -15.77 4.37 2.86
C LEU A 38 -14.76 5.32 3.51
N HIS A 39 -15.26 6.27 4.28
CA HIS A 39 -14.49 7.05 5.23
C HIS A 39 -14.69 6.53 6.65
N TYR A 40 -13.69 6.74 7.50
CA TYR A 40 -13.76 6.46 8.93
C TYR A 40 -13.40 7.71 9.72
N GLU A 41 -14.06 7.92 10.85
CA GLU A 41 -13.63 8.92 11.83
C GLU A 41 -12.40 8.38 12.60
N VAL A 42 -11.59 9.29 13.14
CA VAL A 42 -10.53 8.95 14.11
C VAL A 42 -10.88 9.58 15.46
N PRO A 43 -11.88 9.04 16.20
CA PRO A 43 -12.27 9.57 17.50
C PRO A 43 -11.08 9.57 18.45
N GLY A 44 -10.98 10.62 19.27
CA GLY A 44 -9.90 10.78 20.24
C GLY A 44 -8.61 11.37 19.70
N PHE A 45 -8.47 11.57 18.38
CA PHE A 45 -7.29 12.24 17.82
C PHE A 45 -7.11 13.65 18.39
N ASP A 46 -8.19 14.42 18.55
CA ASP A 46 -8.13 15.78 19.07
C ASP A 46 -7.68 15.86 20.54
N GLU A 47 -7.87 14.79 21.30
CA GLU A 47 -7.49 14.69 22.73
C GLU A 47 -6.01 14.33 22.92
N LEU A 48 -5.33 13.88 21.87
CA LEU A 48 -3.89 13.61 21.92
C LEU A 48 -3.11 14.89 22.22
N SER A 49 -2.02 14.73 22.97
CA SER A 49 -1.03 15.78 23.14
C SER A 49 -0.40 16.18 21.79
N LEU A 50 0.19 17.37 21.71
CA LEU A 50 0.88 17.80 20.49
C LEU A 50 1.99 16.81 20.08
N GLN A 51 2.76 16.31 21.05
CA GLN A 51 3.80 15.31 20.81
C GLN A 51 3.24 14.03 20.18
N GLN A 52 2.13 13.51 20.70
CA GLN A 52 1.47 12.32 20.14
C GLN A 52 0.92 12.58 18.74
N LYS A 53 0.38 13.77 18.47
CA LYS A 53 -0.06 14.16 17.12
C LYS A 53 1.10 14.23 16.14
N GLU A 54 2.25 14.77 16.55
CA GLU A 54 3.47 14.76 15.75
C GLU A 54 3.95 13.34 15.47
N LEU A 55 3.95 12.47 16.49
CA LEU A 55 4.29 11.06 16.32
C LEU A 55 3.37 10.36 15.31
N VAL A 56 2.04 10.49 15.47
CA VAL A 56 1.05 9.94 14.53
C VAL A 56 1.26 10.48 13.12
N TYR A 57 1.51 11.78 12.98
CA TYR A 57 1.79 12.39 11.68
C TYR A 57 3.02 11.75 11.01
N TYR A 58 4.16 11.68 11.70
CA TYR A 58 5.38 11.09 11.13
C TYR A 58 5.23 9.61 10.80
N LEU A 59 4.55 8.83 11.65
CA LEU A 59 4.27 7.42 11.38
C LEU A 59 3.32 7.25 10.17
N SER A 60 2.33 8.12 10.01
CA SER A 60 1.43 8.10 8.87
C SER A 60 2.16 8.45 7.56
N GLU A 61 3.06 9.43 7.57
CA GLU A 61 3.91 9.75 6.43
C GLU A 61 4.80 8.55 6.07
N ALA A 62 5.42 7.90 7.05
CA ALA A 62 6.21 6.68 6.83
C ALA A 62 5.38 5.56 6.17
N ALA A 63 4.11 5.40 6.54
CA ALA A 63 3.22 4.41 5.93
C ALA A 63 2.90 4.73 4.46
N LEU A 64 2.65 6.00 4.12
CA LEU A 64 2.29 6.42 2.76
C LEU A 64 3.39 6.13 1.72
N TRP A 65 4.66 6.19 2.13
CA TRP A 65 5.80 5.88 1.24
C TRP A 65 5.90 4.39 0.85
N GLY A 66 5.19 3.50 1.53
CA GLY A 66 5.11 2.07 1.18
C GLY A 66 4.22 1.75 -0.02
N ARG A 67 3.40 2.70 -0.50
CA ARG A 67 2.41 2.43 -1.55
C ARG A 67 3.03 1.87 -2.84
N ASP A 68 4.07 2.52 -3.36
CA ASP A 68 4.67 2.10 -4.65
C ASP A 68 5.39 0.75 -4.54
N ILE A 69 5.86 0.38 -3.34
CA ILE A 69 6.44 -0.93 -3.06
C ILE A 69 5.39 -2.03 -3.28
N LEU A 70 4.19 -1.87 -2.71
CA LEU A 70 3.11 -2.85 -2.85
C LEU A 70 2.63 -2.98 -4.29
N PHE A 71 2.54 -1.87 -5.04
CA PHE A 71 2.20 -1.93 -6.47
C PHE A 71 3.21 -2.79 -7.23
N ASP A 72 4.51 -2.60 -7.02
CA ASP A 72 5.55 -3.37 -7.70
C ASP A 72 5.54 -4.85 -7.27
N GLN A 73 5.40 -5.13 -5.98
CA GLN A 73 5.26 -6.49 -5.44
C GLN A 73 4.07 -7.23 -6.05
N ASN A 74 2.94 -6.56 -6.27
CA ASN A 74 1.75 -7.19 -6.84
C ASN A 74 1.90 -7.55 -8.32
N CYS A 75 2.72 -6.84 -9.08
CA CYS A 75 3.08 -7.17 -10.47
C CYS A 75 4.10 -6.16 -11.00
N ARG A 76 5.14 -6.63 -11.70
CA ARG A 76 6.22 -5.77 -12.24
C ARG A 76 5.76 -4.64 -13.18
N TYR A 77 4.58 -4.77 -13.78
CA TYR A 77 4.03 -3.77 -14.71
C TYR A 77 3.18 -2.71 -14.02
N ASN A 78 2.77 -2.93 -12.78
CA ASN A 78 1.74 -2.13 -12.11
C ASN A 78 2.11 -0.65 -11.98
N LEU A 79 3.37 -0.33 -11.67
CA LEU A 79 3.80 1.06 -11.57
C LEU A 79 3.76 1.77 -12.92
N ALA A 80 4.17 1.10 -14.01
CA ALA A 80 4.12 1.65 -15.36
C ALA A 80 2.67 1.82 -15.83
N ILE A 81 1.80 0.83 -15.59
CA ILE A 81 0.36 0.90 -15.90
C ILE A 81 -0.30 2.04 -15.13
N ARG A 82 -0.16 2.07 -13.80
CA ARG A 82 -0.76 3.10 -12.96
C ARG A 82 -0.33 4.49 -13.40
N LYS A 83 0.98 4.75 -13.53
CA LYS A 83 1.50 6.08 -13.88
C LYS A 83 1.07 6.51 -15.28
N THR A 84 1.01 5.58 -16.24
CA THR A 84 0.52 5.87 -17.60
C THR A 84 -0.96 6.20 -17.60
N MET A 85 -1.78 5.42 -16.90
CA MET A 85 -3.22 5.66 -16.81
C MET A 85 -3.55 6.93 -16.02
N GLU A 86 -2.81 7.24 -14.96
CA GLU A 86 -2.92 8.51 -14.23
C GLU A 86 -2.57 9.70 -15.13
N ALA A 87 -1.56 9.57 -15.99
CA ALA A 87 -1.22 10.59 -16.96
C ALA A 87 -2.31 10.77 -18.03
N ILE A 88 -2.89 9.67 -18.53
CA ILE A 88 -4.07 9.73 -19.41
C ILE A 88 -5.24 10.44 -18.71
N TYR A 89 -5.54 10.06 -17.47
CA TYR A 89 -6.64 10.64 -16.70
C TYR A 89 -6.53 12.17 -16.55
N GLN A 90 -5.30 12.64 -16.26
CA GLN A 90 -5.02 14.05 -16.00
C GLN A 90 -4.85 14.89 -17.27
N TYR A 91 -4.20 14.33 -18.32
CA TYR A 91 -3.64 15.13 -19.41
C TYR A 91 -4.08 14.70 -20.82
N ALA A 92 -4.78 13.58 -20.99
CA ALA A 92 -5.24 13.18 -22.31
C ALA A 92 -6.30 14.15 -22.84
N ASP A 93 -6.12 14.58 -24.08
CA ASP A 93 -7.16 15.24 -24.87
C ASP A 93 -8.05 14.16 -25.50
N CYS A 94 -9.23 13.94 -24.91
CA CYS A 94 -10.22 12.96 -25.35
C CYS A 94 -11.62 13.32 -24.82
N ASP A 95 -12.66 12.73 -25.42
CA ASP A 95 -14.04 12.91 -24.97
C ASP A 95 -14.30 12.14 -23.67
N LYS A 96 -14.30 12.88 -22.55
CA LYS A 96 -14.57 12.35 -21.20
C LYS A 96 -16.02 11.97 -20.95
N THR A 97 -16.92 12.16 -21.93
CA THR A 97 -18.32 11.74 -21.84
C THR A 97 -18.59 10.41 -22.54
N SER A 98 -17.62 9.94 -23.33
CA SER A 98 -17.67 8.67 -24.07
C SER A 98 -17.76 7.45 -23.14
N GLU A 99 -18.29 6.35 -23.66
CA GLU A 99 -18.37 5.10 -22.89
C GLU A 99 -16.98 4.53 -22.60
N ASP A 100 -16.06 4.58 -23.57
CA ASP A 100 -14.66 4.16 -23.39
C ASP A 100 -14.00 4.93 -22.23
N TRP A 101 -14.21 6.24 -22.12
CA TRP A 101 -13.67 7.01 -21.00
C TRP A 101 -14.24 6.57 -19.64
N LYS A 102 -15.55 6.36 -19.54
CA LYS A 102 -16.18 5.93 -18.29
C LYS A 102 -15.66 4.57 -17.85
N GLN A 103 -15.50 3.63 -18.79
CA GLN A 103 -14.97 2.30 -18.50
C GLN A 103 -13.48 2.35 -18.16
N PHE A 104 -12.71 3.24 -18.78
CA PHE A 104 -11.32 3.52 -18.41
C PHE A 104 -11.21 4.07 -16.98
N GLU A 105 -12.06 5.03 -16.62
CA GLU A 105 -12.07 5.61 -15.27
C GLU A 105 -12.40 4.54 -14.22
N ILE A 106 -13.41 3.69 -14.46
CA ILE A 106 -13.74 2.55 -13.58
C ILE A 106 -12.54 1.61 -13.45
N TYR A 107 -11.87 1.27 -14.56
CA TYR A 107 -10.69 0.40 -14.52
C TYR A 107 -9.55 1.01 -13.69
N LEU A 108 -9.24 2.30 -13.90
CA LEU A 108 -8.21 3.00 -13.13
C LEU A 108 -8.54 3.06 -11.63
N LYS A 109 -9.80 3.29 -11.27
CA LYS A 109 -10.25 3.24 -9.87
C LYS A 109 -10.04 1.87 -9.25
N ARG A 110 -10.34 0.78 -9.98
CA ARG A 110 -10.07 -0.60 -9.53
C ARG A 110 -8.57 -0.86 -9.34
N VAL A 111 -7.72 -0.30 -10.22
CA VAL A 111 -6.25 -0.37 -10.09
C VAL A 111 -5.77 0.33 -8.82
N TRP A 112 -6.33 1.50 -8.49
CA TRP A 112 -6.00 2.22 -7.26
C TRP A 112 -6.38 1.45 -6.00
N VAL A 113 -7.61 0.93 -5.93
CA VAL A 113 -8.08 0.18 -4.75
C VAL A 113 -7.34 -1.15 -4.57
N SER A 114 -7.03 -1.83 -5.68
CA SER A 114 -6.46 -3.18 -5.61
C SER A 114 -4.93 -3.20 -5.59
N ASN A 115 -4.30 -2.02 -5.60
CA ASN A 115 -2.85 -1.85 -5.68
C ASN A 115 -2.23 -2.61 -6.88
N GLY A 116 -2.93 -2.62 -8.03
CA GLY A 116 -2.52 -3.36 -9.22
C GLY A 116 -3.68 -3.74 -10.14
N ILE A 117 -3.38 -4.44 -11.24
CA ILE A 117 -4.35 -4.80 -12.29
C ILE A 117 -5.18 -6.05 -11.99
N HIS A 118 -5.16 -6.54 -10.75
CA HIS A 118 -5.84 -7.77 -10.34
C HIS A 118 -6.85 -7.48 -9.25
N HIS A 119 -7.92 -8.28 -9.21
CA HIS A 119 -8.92 -8.19 -8.16
C HIS A 119 -8.28 -8.47 -6.78
N HIS A 120 -8.41 -7.54 -5.84
CA HIS A 120 -7.77 -7.62 -4.52
C HIS A 120 -8.09 -8.92 -3.75
N TYR A 121 -9.33 -9.42 -3.88
CA TYR A 121 -9.79 -10.70 -3.29
C TYR A 121 -9.56 -11.93 -4.19
N ALA A 122 -10.22 -11.99 -5.37
CA ALA A 122 -10.17 -13.17 -6.25
C ALA A 122 -8.84 -13.37 -6.98
N THR A 123 -7.96 -12.36 -7.00
CA THR A 123 -6.65 -12.34 -7.67
C THR A 123 -6.67 -12.40 -9.20
N ASP A 124 -7.85 -12.56 -9.83
CA ASP A 124 -7.99 -12.54 -11.29
C ASP A 124 -7.69 -11.15 -11.87
N LYS A 125 -7.06 -11.12 -13.04
CA LYS A 125 -6.78 -9.88 -13.75
C LYS A 125 -8.08 -9.17 -14.18
N PHE A 126 -8.10 -7.85 -14.06
CA PHE A 126 -9.19 -7.05 -14.60
C PHE A 126 -9.19 -7.09 -16.14
N ILE A 127 -10.35 -7.39 -16.71
CA ILE A 127 -10.59 -7.25 -18.14
C ILE A 127 -11.08 -5.83 -18.42
N PRO A 128 -10.39 -5.05 -19.27
CA PRO A 128 -10.82 -3.70 -19.62
C PRO A 128 -12.13 -3.74 -20.42
N ALA A 129 -13.05 -2.83 -20.09
CA ALA A 129 -14.30 -2.63 -20.81
C ALA A 129 -14.26 -1.41 -21.76
N PHE A 130 -13.07 -0.88 -22.00
CA PHE A 130 -12.77 0.16 -23.00
C PHE A 130 -11.93 -0.43 -24.12
N SER A 131 -11.95 0.19 -25.30
CA SER A 131 -11.21 -0.30 -26.47
C SER A 131 -9.69 -0.06 -26.39
N GLN A 132 -8.92 -0.96 -27.00
CA GLN A 132 -7.48 -0.77 -27.18
C GLN A 132 -7.17 0.44 -28.07
N ASP A 133 -8.02 0.72 -29.06
CA ASP A 133 -7.90 1.90 -29.93
C ASP A 133 -8.07 3.20 -29.12
N PHE A 134 -9.04 3.25 -28.21
CA PHE A 134 -9.18 4.36 -27.27
C PHE A 134 -7.95 4.54 -26.39
N PHE A 135 -7.46 3.46 -25.77
CA PHE A 135 -6.27 3.53 -24.91
C PHE A 135 -5.07 4.07 -25.68
N THR A 136 -4.88 3.58 -26.90
CA THR A 136 -3.80 4.02 -27.79
C THR A 136 -3.94 5.51 -28.13
N ALA A 137 -5.11 5.95 -28.56
CA ALA A 137 -5.35 7.35 -28.90
C ALA A 137 -5.19 8.28 -27.69
N ALA A 138 -5.72 7.89 -26.52
CA ALA A 138 -5.63 8.65 -25.30
C ALA A 138 -4.17 8.77 -24.80
N LEU A 139 -3.40 7.69 -24.83
CA LEU A 139 -1.96 7.73 -24.51
C LEU A 139 -1.21 8.64 -25.49
N GLN A 140 -1.53 8.55 -26.78
CA GLN A 140 -0.88 9.37 -27.82
C GLN A 140 -1.16 10.86 -27.66
N SER A 141 -2.30 11.27 -27.08
CA SER A 141 -2.60 12.69 -26.83
C SER A 141 -1.91 13.27 -25.60
N VAL A 142 -1.41 12.44 -24.67
CA VAL A 142 -0.68 12.90 -23.48
C VAL A 142 0.69 13.50 -23.87
N PRO A 143 1.10 14.65 -23.31
CA PRO A 143 2.45 15.19 -23.50
C PRO A 143 3.55 14.24 -22.98
N GLN A 144 4.63 14.06 -23.75
CA GLN A 144 5.69 13.07 -23.45
C GLN A 144 6.37 13.31 -22.09
N ASP A 145 6.48 14.55 -21.62
CA ASP A 145 7.07 14.89 -20.32
C ASP A 145 6.20 14.49 -19.11
N LYS A 146 4.94 14.07 -19.35
CA LYS A 146 4.02 13.56 -18.33
C LYS A 146 3.98 12.03 -18.25
N LEU A 147 4.63 11.34 -19.19
CA LEU A 147 4.65 9.89 -19.25
C LEU A 147 5.91 9.32 -18.58
N PRO A 148 5.82 8.11 -17.98
CA PRO A 148 6.96 7.49 -17.32
C PRO A 148 8.03 6.95 -18.29
N ALA A 149 7.70 6.78 -19.57
CA ALA A 149 8.60 6.34 -20.63
C ALA A 149 8.10 6.79 -22.01
N ASP A 150 8.84 6.46 -23.07
CA ASP A 150 8.45 6.73 -24.46
C ASP A 150 7.11 6.07 -24.82
N LYS A 151 6.27 6.79 -25.59
CA LYS A 151 4.93 6.32 -25.98
C LYS A 151 4.93 4.97 -26.68
N ALA A 152 5.86 4.75 -27.61
CA ALA A 152 5.91 3.50 -28.37
C ALA A 152 6.33 2.34 -27.47
N ALA A 153 7.27 2.57 -26.54
CA ALA A 153 7.67 1.59 -25.54
C ALA A 153 6.49 1.23 -24.60
N LEU A 154 5.78 2.23 -24.09
CA LEU A 154 4.60 2.01 -23.24
C LEU A 154 3.50 1.25 -23.97
N LEU A 155 3.20 1.60 -25.21
CA LEU A 155 2.19 0.88 -25.99
C LEU A 155 2.61 -0.56 -26.28
N ALA A 156 3.88 -0.80 -26.60
CA ALA A 156 4.39 -2.14 -26.88
C ALA A 156 4.37 -3.05 -25.64
N GLU A 157 4.72 -2.50 -24.46
CA GLU A 157 4.79 -3.26 -23.23
C GLU A 157 3.42 -3.43 -22.56
N LEU A 158 2.66 -2.35 -22.42
CA LEU A 158 1.47 -2.33 -21.56
C LEU A 158 0.23 -2.85 -22.27
N THR A 159 0.11 -2.65 -23.59
CA THR A 159 -1.09 -3.07 -24.34
C THR A 159 -1.35 -4.57 -24.22
N PRO A 160 -0.37 -5.47 -24.46
CA PRO A 160 -0.60 -6.90 -24.27
C PRO A 160 -0.97 -7.25 -22.83
N VAL A 161 -0.30 -6.64 -21.84
CA VAL A 161 -0.55 -6.92 -20.41
C VAL A 161 -1.96 -6.50 -20.00
N ILE A 162 -2.46 -5.37 -20.48
CA ILE A 162 -3.79 -4.85 -20.15
C ILE A 162 -4.89 -5.64 -20.87
N PHE A 163 -4.71 -5.96 -22.16
CA PHE A 163 -5.80 -6.46 -23.02
C PHE A 163 -5.80 -7.97 -23.30
N ASP A 164 -4.66 -8.66 -23.25
CA ASP A 164 -4.62 -10.12 -23.44
C ASP A 164 -4.89 -10.83 -22.11
N ALA A 165 -6.08 -11.40 -21.94
CA ALA A 165 -6.51 -12.08 -20.72
C ALA A 165 -5.55 -13.19 -20.23
N ASN A 166 -4.71 -13.76 -21.10
CA ASN A 166 -3.78 -14.84 -20.75
C ASN A 166 -2.47 -14.33 -20.14
N ILE A 167 -2.09 -13.07 -20.40
CA ILE A 167 -0.87 -12.49 -19.83
C ILE A 167 -1.16 -12.04 -18.41
N ALA A 168 -0.37 -12.49 -17.44
CA ALA A 168 -0.53 -12.12 -16.02
C ALA A 168 -1.96 -12.38 -15.50
N ALA A 169 -2.58 -13.51 -15.88
CA ALA A 169 -4.00 -13.77 -15.66
C ALA A 169 -4.42 -13.79 -14.17
N LYS A 170 -3.52 -14.20 -13.26
CA LYS A 170 -3.75 -14.20 -11.81
C LYS A 170 -2.58 -13.57 -11.07
N ARG A 171 -2.87 -12.76 -10.05
CA ARG A 171 -1.84 -12.22 -9.15
C ARG A 171 -1.16 -13.34 -8.35
N VAL A 172 -1.97 -14.24 -7.81
CA VAL A 172 -1.54 -15.39 -7.00
C VAL A 172 -2.30 -16.60 -7.51
N ASN A 173 -1.57 -17.60 -8.00
CA ASN A 173 -2.14 -18.88 -8.40
C ASN A 173 -1.96 -19.92 -7.28
N GLN A 174 -2.96 -20.76 -7.09
CA GLN A 174 -2.95 -21.87 -6.13
C GLN A 174 -3.46 -23.18 -6.77
N LYS A 175 -3.43 -23.26 -8.11
CA LYS A 175 -3.93 -24.41 -8.84
C LYS A 175 -2.92 -25.56 -8.80
N GLU A 176 -3.37 -26.71 -8.30
CA GLU A 176 -2.57 -27.93 -8.26
C GLU A 176 -2.08 -28.36 -9.66
N GLY A 177 -0.84 -28.82 -9.73
CA GLY A 177 -0.20 -29.31 -10.96
C GLY A 177 0.38 -28.22 -11.87
N GLU A 178 0.27 -26.94 -11.48
CA GLU A 178 0.94 -25.82 -12.15
C GLU A 178 2.15 -25.36 -11.34
N ASP A 179 3.14 -24.76 -12.00
CA ASP A 179 4.23 -24.05 -11.32
C ASP A 179 3.67 -22.73 -10.78
N LEU A 180 3.47 -22.65 -9.47
CA LEU A 180 2.75 -21.54 -8.87
C LEU A 180 3.50 -20.20 -9.02
N LEU A 181 4.83 -20.22 -9.12
CA LEU A 181 5.63 -19.01 -9.29
C LEU A 181 5.55 -18.49 -10.72
N LEU A 182 5.74 -19.37 -11.71
CA LEU A 182 5.70 -18.99 -13.13
C LEU A 182 4.29 -18.62 -13.62
N THR A 183 3.26 -19.06 -12.90
CA THR A 183 1.85 -18.79 -13.24
C THR A 183 1.20 -17.71 -12.36
N SER A 184 1.94 -17.15 -11.39
CA SER A 184 1.52 -15.98 -10.61
C SER A 184 2.13 -14.71 -11.20
N ALA A 185 1.36 -13.62 -11.23
CA ALA A 185 1.81 -12.34 -11.75
C ALA A 185 2.49 -11.45 -10.72
N ASN A 186 2.46 -11.81 -9.43
CA ASN A 186 3.23 -11.12 -8.39
C ASN A 186 4.73 -11.11 -8.72
N ASN A 187 5.46 -10.23 -8.06
CA ASN A 187 6.83 -9.90 -8.38
C ASN A 187 7.79 -10.29 -7.24
N TYR A 188 7.47 -11.31 -6.45
CA TYR A 188 8.38 -11.86 -5.44
C TYR A 188 9.45 -12.76 -6.06
N TYR A 189 9.22 -13.24 -7.28
CA TYR A 189 10.13 -14.11 -8.03
C TYR A 189 10.28 -13.61 -9.47
N LEU A 190 11.50 -13.67 -10.01
CA LEU A 190 11.75 -13.32 -11.42
C LEU A 190 12.62 -14.37 -12.11
N ASN A 191 12.01 -15.06 -13.08
CA ASN A 191 12.63 -16.15 -13.85
C ASN A 191 13.08 -17.34 -12.98
N VAL A 192 12.34 -17.62 -11.90
CA VAL A 192 12.58 -18.72 -10.95
C VAL A 192 11.38 -19.65 -10.99
N SER A 193 11.61 -20.96 -11.09
CA SER A 193 10.53 -21.96 -10.96
C SER A 193 10.21 -22.23 -9.50
N GLN A 194 9.01 -22.73 -9.23
CA GLN A 194 8.61 -23.12 -7.87
C GLN A 194 9.63 -24.05 -7.22
N LYS A 195 10.04 -25.10 -7.94
CA LYS A 195 11.01 -26.06 -7.43
C LYS A 195 12.36 -25.42 -7.07
N GLU A 196 12.82 -24.47 -7.88
CA GLU A 196 14.09 -23.78 -7.62
C GLU A 196 14.03 -22.92 -6.35
N ALA A 197 12.91 -22.22 -6.13
CA ALA A 197 12.72 -21.43 -4.91
C ALA A 197 12.62 -22.33 -3.66
N GLU A 198 11.83 -23.40 -3.73
CA GLU A 198 11.71 -24.38 -2.65
C GLU A 198 13.06 -25.00 -2.28
N ASP A 199 13.82 -25.46 -3.28
CA ASP A 199 15.16 -26.03 -3.07
C ASP A 199 16.14 -24.98 -2.50
N PHE A 200 16.04 -23.72 -2.94
CA PHE A 200 16.88 -22.61 -2.48
C PHE A 200 16.67 -22.30 -1.00
N TYR A 201 15.42 -22.11 -0.56
CA TYR A 201 15.12 -21.83 0.84
C TYR A 201 15.34 -23.06 1.74
N ALA A 202 15.01 -24.26 1.28
CA ALA A 202 15.27 -25.50 2.02
C ALA A 202 16.76 -25.70 2.35
N ALA A 203 17.65 -25.25 1.46
CA ALA A 203 19.10 -25.32 1.68
C ALA A 203 19.63 -24.28 2.70
N MET A 204 18.88 -23.21 2.96
CA MET A 204 19.25 -22.15 3.92
C MET A 204 18.73 -22.40 5.33
N ILE A 205 17.65 -23.16 5.46
CA ILE A 205 17.03 -23.47 6.75
C ILE A 205 17.95 -24.35 7.60
N ASP A 206 18.30 -23.87 8.79
CA ASP A 206 18.89 -24.72 9.83
C ASP A 206 17.79 -25.28 10.73
N ALA A 207 17.46 -26.55 10.54
CA ALA A 207 16.44 -27.26 11.33
C ALA A 207 16.78 -27.37 12.83
N LYS A 208 17.98 -26.99 13.27
CA LYS A 208 18.41 -27.01 14.66
C LYS A 208 18.44 -25.61 15.30
N ASP A 209 18.19 -24.56 14.54
CA ASP A 209 18.11 -23.21 15.08
C ASP A 209 16.87 -23.09 15.98
N PRO A 210 17.02 -22.81 17.29
CA PRO A 210 15.87 -22.60 18.17
C PRO A 210 15.15 -21.27 17.92
N GLN A 211 15.72 -20.37 17.12
CA GLN A 211 15.20 -19.04 16.80
C GLN A 211 15.36 -18.75 15.29
N PRO A 212 14.72 -19.55 14.41
CA PRO A 212 14.86 -19.38 12.96
C PRO A 212 14.33 -18.01 12.52
N ILE A 213 15.03 -17.36 11.58
CA ILE A 213 14.52 -16.17 10.88
C ILE A 213 13.40 -16.54 9.90
N SER A 214 12.61 -15.56 9.48
CA SER A 214 11.69 -15.67 8.35
C SER A 214 12.42 -15.60 7.01
N TYR A 215 13.11 -16.68 6.61
CA TYR A 215 13.86 -16.76 5.35
C TYR A 215 13.04 -16.27 4.15
N GLY A 216 13.60 -15.39 3.32
CA GLY A 216 12.95 -14.88 2.11
C GLY A 216 11.91 -13.76 2.31
N LEU A 217 11.60 -13.37 3.54
CA LEU A 217 10.48 -12.46 3.83
C LEU A 217 10.61 -11.07 3.17
N ASN A 218 11.84 -10.57 3.02
CA ASN A 218 12.11 -9.20 2.57
C ASN A 218 12.99 -9.12 1.33
N SER A 219 12.85 -10.07 0.41
CA SER A 219 13.64 -10.10 -0.81
C SER A 219 12.80 -10.49 -2.03
N ARG A 220 13.28 -10.13 -3.22
CA ARG A 220 12.83 -10.75 -4.47
C ARG A 220 13.86 -11.80 -4.88
N LEU A 221 13.45 -13.05 -5.07
CA LEU A 221 14.34 -14.10 -5.56
C LEU A 221 14.41 -14.06 -7.08
N VAL A 222 15.60 -13.85 -7.65
CA VAL A 222 15.80 -13.70 -9.09
C VAL A 222 16.82 -14.68 -9.62
N LYS A 223 16.59 -15.19 -10.83
CA LYS A 223 17.63 -15.93 -11.58
C LYS A 223 18.37 -15.00 -12.53
N LYS A 224 19.64 -14.72 -12.23
CA LYS A 224 20.55 -13.92 -13.06
C LYS A 224 21.71 -14.79 -13.55
N ASN A 225 21.89 -14.90 -14.86
CA ASN A 225 22.97 -15.68 -15.47
C ASN A 225 23.04 -17.13 -14.95
N GLY A 226 21.89 -17.75 -14.68
CA GLY A 226 21.77 -19.12 -14.15
C GLY A 226 21.97 -19.25 -12.64
N GLN A 227 22.17 -18.16 -11.91
CA GLN A 227 22.32 -18.16 -10.45
C GLN A 227 21.12 -17.51 -9.76
N LEU A 228 20.64 -18.13 -8.69
CA LEU A 228 19.61 -17.58 -7.82
C LEU A 228 20.24 -16.59 -6.84
N VAL A 229 19.65 -15.39 -6.74
CA VAL A 229 20.11 -14.32 -5.86
C VAL A 229 18.90 -13.63 -5.25
N GLU A 230 18.96 -13.33 -3.96
CA GLU A 230 17.98 -12.46 -3.29
C GLU A 230 18.32 -10.98 -3.53
N GLU A 231 17.37 -10.25 -4.10
CA GLU A 231 17.39 -8.79 -4.14
C GLU A 231 16.70 -8.26 -2.89
N VAL A 232 17.46 -8.10 -1.81
CA VAL A 232 16.95 -7.67 -0.50
C VAL A 232 16.36 -6.26 -0.57
N TRP A 233 15.20 -6.08 0.06
CA TRP A 233 14.47 -4.83 0.17
C TRP A 233 15.01 -4.00 1.33
N LYS A 234 15.88 -3.04 1.02
CA LYS A 234 16.59 -2.20 1.99
C LYS A 234 17.05 -0.89 1.35
N VAL A 235 17.55 0.06 2.16
CA VAL A 235 18.00 1.38 1.72
C VAL A 235 18.98 1.33 0.53
N ASP A 236 20.04 0.51 0.61
CA ASP A 236 21.04 0.36 -0.45
C ASP A 236 20.72 -0.79 -1.43
N GLY A 237 19.46 -1.26 -1.44
CA GLY A 237 18.99 -2.42 -2.19
C GLY A 237 17.76 -2.12 -3.04
N MET A 238 16.96 -3.17 -3.27
CA MET A 238 15.69 -3.03 -4.00
C MET A 238 14.71 -2.19 -3.17
N TYR A 239 13.93 -1.34 -3.84
CA TYR A 239 13.06 -0.31 -3.24
C TYR A 239 13.75 0.80 -2.41
N GLY A 240 15.08 0.90 -2.46
CA GLY A 240 15.87 1.83 -1.67
C GLY A 240 15.33 3.27 -1.63
N ALA A 241 14.96 3.84 -2.78
CA ALA A 241 14.42 5.21 -2.86
C ALA A 241 13.14 5.43 -2.04
N ALA A 242 12.25 4.44 -1.96
CA ALA A 242 11.05 4.52 -1.12
C ALA A 242 11.39 4.26 0.35
N ILE A 243 12.22 3.25 0.62
CA ILE A 243 12.65 2.88 1.97
C ILE A 243 13.43 4.00 2.66
N GLU A 244 14.25 4.76 1.92
CA GLU A 244 14.92 5.96 2.43
C GLU A 244 13.93 7.01 2.96
N LYS A 245 12.78 7.17 2.30
CA LYS A 245 11.73 8.08 2.76
C LYS A 245 10.99 7.54 3.98
N ILE A 246 10.72 6.23 4.02
CA ILE A 246 10.17 5.56 5.20
C ILE A 246 11.11 5.80 6.40
N VAL A 247 12.41 5.52 6.24
CA VAL A 247 13.44 5.74 7.26
C VAL A 247 13.50 7.20 7.71
N TYR A 248 13.49 8.16 6.79
CA TYR A 248 13.49 9.59 7.14
C TYR A 248 12.34 9.94 8.09
N TRP A 249 11.13 9.47 7.82
CA TRP A 249 9.96 9.74 8.66
C TRP A 249 9.99 8.96 9.98
N LEU A 250 10.50 7.73 9.97
CA LEU A 250 10.72 6.98 11.20
C LEU A 250 11.75 7.66 12.11
N GLU A 251 12.82 8.25 11.56
CA GLU A 251 13.80 9.03 12.34
C GLU A 251 13.15 10.27 12.97
N LYS A 252 12.18 10.90 12.30
CA LYS A 252 11.37 11.98 12.89
C LYS A 252 10.45 11.47 14.00
N ALA A 253 9.75 10.36 13.76
CA ALA A 253 8.88 9.70 14.75
C ALA A 253 9.66 9.32 16.01
N GLN A 254 10.85 8.74 15.86
CA GLN A 254 11.73 8.38 16.97
C GLN A 254 12.04 9.58 17.87
N GLY A 255 12.25 10.78 17.29
CA GLY A 255 12.57 12.00 18.03
C GLY A 255 11.42 12.53 18.90
N VAL A 256 10.20 12.05 18.69
CA VAL A 256 9.00 12.43 19.45
C VAL A 256 8.31 11.24 20.12
N ALA A 257 9.00 10.09 20.22
CA ALA A 257 8.48 8.89 20.88
C ALA A 257 8.01 9.17 22.31
N GLU A 258 6.96 8.47 22.75
CA GLU A 258 6.30 8.67 24.04
C GLU A 258 7.17 8.19 25.22
N ASN A 259 8.01 7.19 24.97
CA ASN A 259 8.89 6.60 25.97
C ASN A 259 10.11 5.93 25.32
N GLU A 260 11.07 5.50 26.15
CA GLU A 260 12.33 4.91 25.70
C GLU A 260 12.13 3.57 24.96
N THR A 261 11.13 2.76 25.35
CA THR A 261 10.85 1.47 24.69
C THR A 261 10.37 1.71 23.27
N GLN A 262 9.40 2.61 23.05
CA GLN A 262 8.91 2.97 21.73
C GLN A 262 10.03 3.56 20.85
N ALA A 263 10.88 4.41 21.41
CA ALA A 263 12.03 4.97 20.69
C ALA A 263 13.03 3.88 20.25
N LYS A 264 13.26 2.85 21.08
CA LYS A 264 14.09 1.68 20.74
C LYS A 264 13.43 0.80 19.67
N THR A 265 12.12 0.59 19.75
CA THR A 265 11.35 -0.14 18.74
C THR A 265 11.48 0.52 17.37
N ILE A 266 11.24 1.84 17.29
CA ILE A 266 11.40 2.61 16.04
C ILE A 266 12.86 2.58 15.56
N ALA A 267 13.84 2.71 16.46
CA ALA A 267 15.26 2.62 16.10
C ALA A 267 15.61 1.28 15.46
N LYS A 268 15.10 0.17 16.02
CA LYS A 268 15.38 -1.17 15.52
C LYS A 268 14.70 -1.41 14.17
N LEU A 269 13.51 -0.85 13.95
CA LEU A 269 12.87 -0.86 12.63
C LEU A 269 13.68 -0.09 11.59
N ILE A 270 14.20 1.09 11.94
CA ILE A 270 15.11 1.86 11.08
C ILE A 270 16.36 1.04 10.73
N GLU A 271 16.95 0.37 11.72
CA GLU A 271 18.11 -0.50 11.51
C GLU A 271 17.80 -1.62 10.52
N TYR A 272 16.65 -2.29 10.68
CA TYR A 272 16.18 -3.31 9.76
C TYR A 272 16.04 -2.78 8.33
N TYR A 273 15.41 -1.63 8.13
CA TYR A 273 15.28 -1.06 6.79
C TYR A 273 16.63 -0.67 6.16
N LYS A 274 17.60 -0.26 6.99
CA LYS A 274 18.95 0.08 6.52
C LYS A 274 19.76 -1.16 6.13
N ASN A 275 19.68 -2.24 6.90
CA ASN A 275 20.54 -3.42 6.72
C ASN A 275 19.86 -4.58 5.96
N GLY A 276 18.53 -4.65 5.95
CA GLY A 276 17.73 -5.74 5.37
C GLY A 276 17.85 -7.08 6.10
N ASN A 277 18.37 -7.12 7.32
CA ASN A 277 18.65 -8.35 8.06
C ASN A 277 17.42 -8.84 8.83
N LEU A 278 16.97 -10.05 8.53
CA LEU A 278 15.79 -10.67 9.15
C LEU A 278 15.98 -10.97 10.65
N ARG A 279 17.20 -11.15 11.14
CA ARG A 279 17.45 -11.22 12.59
C ARG A 279 17.18 -9.87 13.26
N THR A 280 17.53 -8.76 12.62
CA THR A 280 17.20 -7.41 13.09
C THR A 280 15.68 -7.17 13.07
N PHE A 281 14.96 -7.74 12.10
CA PHE A 281 13.50 -7.71 12.08
C PHE A 281 12.88 -8.44 13.27
N ASP A 282 13.37 -9.64 13.62
CA ASP A 282 12.91 -10.34 14.81
C ASP A 282 13.23 -9.59 16.11
N GLU A 283 14.41 -8.98 16.21
CA GLU A 283 14.75 -8.10 17.34
C GLU A 283 13.79 -6.92 17.45
N TYR A 284 13.40 -6.32 16.32
CA TYR A 284 12.38 -5.27 16.26
C TYR A 284 11.04 -5.81 16.80
N ASN A 285 10.60 -6.98 16.33
CA ASN A 285 9.32 -7.55 16.75
C ASN A 285 9.30 -7.90 18.25
N VAL A 286 10.42 -8.37 18.81
CA VAL A 286 10.55 -8.62 20.26
C VAL A 286 10.40 -7.31 21.05
N LEU A 287 11.04 -6.22 20.60
CA LEU A 287 10.89 -4.90 21.23
C LEU A 287 9.46 -4.37 21.10
N TRP A 288 8.84 -4.53 19.94
CA TRP A 288 7.48 -4.11 19.67
C TRP A 288 6.47 -4.81 20.59
N VAL A 289 6.55 -6.14 20.73
CA VAL A 289 5.69 -6.92 21.64
C VAL A 289 5.87 -6.52 23.11
N GLN A 290 7.04 -6.01 23.48
CA GLN A 290 7.32 -5.54 24.85
C GLN A 290 6.80 -4.13 25.12
N ASP A 291 6.47 -3.34 24.10
CA ASP A 291 5.94 -1.98 24.27
C ASP A 291 4.43 -2.00 24.57
N LEU A 292 4.10 -2.30 25.82
CA LEU A 292 2.71 -2.41 26.28
C LEU A 292 2.20 -1.13 26.96
N GLN A 293 2.96 -0.03 26.92
CA GLN A 293 2.65 1.19 27.67
C GLN A 293 2.43 2.42 26.79
N SER A 294 2.88 2.39 25.53
CA SER A 294 2.62 3.46 24.55
C SER A 294 1.13 3.58 24.21
N GLN A 295 0.67 4.82 24.02
CA GLN A 295 -0.71 5.10 23.63
C GLN A 295 -0.86 5.04 22.10
N VAL A 296 0.18 5.45 21.37
CA VAL A 296 0.30 5.36 19.92
C VAL A 296 1.11 4.11 19.58
N ASP A 297 0.58 3.27 18.71
CA ASP A 297 1.27 2.11 18.18
C ASP A 297 1.10 2.05 16.66
N PHE A 298 1.94 1.27 15.98
CA PHE A 298 1.96 1.20 14.53
C PHE A 298 2.55 -0.11 14.02
N VAL A 299 2.23 -0.42 12.77
CA VAL A 299 2.88 -1.48 11.99
C VAL A 299 3.44 -0.85 10.71
N ASN A 300 4.71 -1.10 10.43
CA ASN A 300 5.34 -0.70 9.17
C ASN A 300 6.46 -1.70 8.87
N GLY A 301 6.34 -2.46 7.78
CA GLY A 301 7.25 -3.56 7.46
C GLY A 301 6.74 -4.45 6.34
N PHE A 302 7.48 -5.50 6.06
CA PHE A 302 7.05 -6.63 5.22
C PHE A 302 6.50 -7.70 6.16
N ILE A 303 5.17 -7.80 6.25
CA ILE A 303 4.49 -8.50 7.36
C ILE A 303 3.86 -9.80 6.89
N GLU A 304 2.86 -9.72 6.01
CA GLU A 304 2.04 -10.86 5.60
C GLU A 304 2.51 -11.46 4.28
N ASN A 305 2.48 -12.79 4.18
CA ASN A 305 2.93 -13.55 3.02
C ASN A 305 1.80 -14.00 2.07
N TYR A 306 0.55 -13.55 2.26
CA TYR A 306 -0.60 -13.96 1.43
C TYR A 306 -0.46 -13.62 -0.07
N GLY A 307 0.41 -12.65 -0.39
CA GLY A 307 0.72 -12.30 -1.78
C GLY A 307 1.62 -13.32 -2.48
N ASP A 308 2.34 -14.13 -1.71
CA ASP A 308 3.24 -15.17 -2.22
C ASP A 308 2.45 -16.49 -2.37
N PRO A 309 2.41 -17.11 -3.57
CA PRO A 309 1.76 -18.41 -3.76
C PRO A 309 2.38 -19.56 -2.96
N ILE A 310 3.64 -19.46 -2.52
CA ILE A 310 4.29 -20.49 -1.69
C ILE A 310 4.37 -20.13 -0.20
N GLY A 311 3.86 -18.95 0.18
CA GLY A 311 3.90 -18.43 1.56
C GLY A 311 5.30 -18.07 2.02
#